data_AF-A0A7S1F7R3-F1
#
_entry.id   AF-A0A7S1F7R3-F1
#
_cell.length_a   1.000
_cell.length_b   1.000
_cell.length_c   1.000
_cell.angle_alpha   90.00
_cell.angle_beta   90.00
_cell.angle_gamma   90.00
#
_symmetry.space_group_name_H-M   'P 1'
#
loop_
_entity.id
_entity.type
_entity.pdbx_description
1 polymer ?
#
loop_
_entity_poly.entity_id
_entity_poly.type
_entity_poly.pdbx_seq_one_letter_code
_entity_poly.pdbx_strand_id
1 'polypeptide(L)'
;TPLNSFLFNVMMLLIASAPVVQFELDCFADYARHTAADVIFVGQIRYMTLFSYFFENNIFVWMLVGWACVALAFLLCRPREGSRTRLNRKKVDKQAKGAKTRKGATEVIKQVRVASAAASAT
;
A
#
# COMPACT_ATOMS: atom_id res chain seq x y z
N THR A 1 13.60 -0.41 21.97
CA THR A 1 12.55 -0.14 22.97
C THR A 1 11.28 0.31 22.25
N PRO A 2 10.15 -0.37 22.40
CA PRO A 2 8.91 -0.11 21.65
C PRO A 2 8.37 1.33 21.79
N LEU A 3 8.69 1.99 22.91
CA LEU A 3 8.29 3.37 23.21
C LEU A 3 8.85 4.40 22.21
N ASN A 4 10.10 4.23 21.75
CA ASN A 4 10.69 5.17 20.79
C ASN A 4 10.01 5.11 19.41
N SER A 5 9.59 3.90 19.00
CA SER A 5 8.87 3.70 17.73
C SER A 5 7.44 4.26 17.79
N PHE A 6 6.78 4.13 18.94
CA PHE A 6 5.47 4.73 19.18
C PHE A 6 5.53 6.26 19.14
N LEU A 7 6.48 6.86 19.87
CA LEU A 7 6.62 8.31 19.95
C LEU A 7 6.91 8.92 18.57
N PHE A 8 7.80 8.30 17.79
CA PHE A 8 8.10 8.75 16.43
C PHE A 8 6.89 8.70 15.50
N ASN A 9 6.08 7.63 15.56
CA ASN A 9 4.87 7.51 14.75
C ASN A 9 3.82 8.56 15.11
N VAL A 10 3.62 8.80 16.41
CA VAL A 10 2.73 9.85 16.91
C VAL A 10 3.22 11.23 16.47
N MET A 11 4.52 11.50 16.48
CA MET A 11 5.08 12.77 15.98
C MET A 11 4.82 12.97 14.48
N MET A 12 4.98 11.93 13.66
CA MET A 12 4.64 12.01 12.24
C MET A 12 3.13 12.25 12.02
N LEU A 13 2.28 11.66 12.86
CA LEU A 13 0.83 11.88 12.81
C LEU A 13 0.42 13.29 13.24
N LEU A 14 1.04 13.85 14.28
CA LEU A 14 0.82 15.23 14.73
C LEU A 14 1.24 16.27 13.68
N ILE A 15 2.35 16.03 12.98
CA ILE A 15 2.79 16.91 11.89
C ILE A 15 1.85 16.80 10.69
N ALA A 16 1.31 15.61 10.42
CA ALA A 16 0.37 15.39 9.32
C ALA A 16 -1.05 15.95 9.59
N SER A 17 -1.49 16.06 10.85
CA SER A 17 -2.84 16.55 11.15
C SER A 17 -3.01 18.05 10.94
N ALA A 18 -1.96 18.85 11.18
CA ALA A 18 -2.00 20.29 11.01
C ALA A 18 -2.41 20.77 9.60
N PRO A 19 -1.81 20.28 8.49
CA PRO A 19 -2.22 20.67 7.14
C PRO A 19 -3.60 20.15 6.73
N VAL A 20 -4.04 19.01 7.29
CA VAL A 20 -5.34 18.41 6.97
C VAL A 20 -6.48 19.29 7.51
N VAL A 21 -6.37 19.75 8.75
CA VAL A 21 -7.37 20.66 9.36
C VAL A 21 -7.43 21.98 8.60
N GLN A 22 -6.29 22.50 8.15
CA GLN A 22 -6.25 23.74 7.39
C GLN A 22 -6.93 23.62 6.02
N PHE A 23 -6.78 22.48 5.35
CA PHE A 23 -7.52 22.20 4.13
C PHE A 23 -9.04 22.05 4.35
N GLU A 24 -9.43 21.41 5.45
CA GLU A 24 -10.84 21.22 5.79
C GLU A 24 -11.55 22.55 6.05
N LEU A 25 -10.89 23.49 6.71
CA LEU A 25 -11.40 24.85 6.91
C LEU A 25 -11.62 25.61 5.59
N ASP A 26 -10.75 25.41 4.60
CA ASP A 26 -10.87 26.07 3.29
C ASP A 26 -11.96 25.43 2.42
N CYS A 27 -12.07 24.10 2.43
CA CYS A 27 -13.13 23.38 1.69
C CYS A 27 -14.53 23.62 2.26
N PHE A 28 -14.64 23.75 3.58
CA PHE A 28 -15.90 23.97 4.28
C PHE A 28 -16.00 25.38 4.84
N ALA A 29 -15.40 26.37 4.16
CA ALA A 29 -15.33 27.75 4.63
C ALA A 29 -16.68 28.30 5.11
N ASP A 30 -17.78 28.00 4.41
CA ASP A 30 -19.11 28.50 4.76
C ASP A 30 -19.72 27.80 6.00
N TYR A 31 -19.39 26.53 6.24
CA TYR A 31 -19.81 25.78 7.42
C TYR A 31 -18.92 26.04 8.64
N ALA A 32 -17.64 26.33 8.40
CA ALA A 32 -16.65 26.59 9.44
C ALA A 32 -16.68 28.05 9.94
N ARG A 33 -17.47 28.95 9.31
CA ARG A 33 -17.59 30.36 9.73
C ARG A 33 -17.89 30.44 11.22
N HIS A 34 -17.10 31.23 11.94
CA HIS A 34 -17.24 31.48 13.38
C HIS A 34 -16.96 30.29 14.30
N THR A 35 -16.40 29.19 13.80
CA THR A 35 -15.84 28.18 14.71
C THR A 35 -14.52 28.66 15.31
N ALA A 36 -14.18 28.14 16.49
CA ALA A 36 -12.92 28.46 17.15
C ALA A 36 -11.69 28.13 16.28
N ALA A 37 -11.80 27.11 15.42
CA ALA A 37 -10.75 26.75 14.47
C ALA A 37 -10.52 27.86 13.43
N ASP A 38 -11.58 28.39 12.82
CA ASP A 38 -11.50 29.51 11.87
C ASP A 38 -10.86 30.76 12.50
N VAL A 39 -11.26 31.11 13.73
CA VAL A 39 -10.70 32.27 14.47
C VAL A 39 -9.20 32.11 14.74
N ILE A 40 -8.73 30.90 15.07
CA ILE A 40 -7.31 30.65 15.36
C ILE A 40 -6.49 30.63 14.06
N PHE A 41 -6.94 29.88 13.05
CA PHE A 41 -6.17 29.69 11.82
C PHE A 41 -6.23 30.90 10.87
N VAL A 42 -7.38 31.55 10.71
CA VAL A 42 -7.56 32.71 9.82
C VAL A 42 -7.28 34.02 10.56
N GLY A 43 -7.64 34.10 11.85
CA GLY A 43 -7.51 35.32 12.64
C GLY A 43 -6.15 35.51 13.33
N GLN A 44 -5.56 34.47 13.92
CA GLN A 44 -4.32 34.62 14.71
C GLN A 44 -3.08 34.20 13.93
N ILE A 45 -3.15 33.06 13.22
CA ILE A 45 -1.98 32.48 12.54
C ILE A 45 -1.63 33.24 11.24
N ARG A 46 -2.63 33.79 10.53
CA ARG A 46 -2.43 34.52 9.27
C ARG A 46 -1.58 35.79 9.41
N TYR A 47 -1.62 36.45 10.57
CA TYR A 47 -0.86 37.69 10.81
C TYR A 47 0.52 37.47 11.43
N MET A 48 0.93 36.22 11.68
CA MET A 48 2.32 35.94 12.04
C MET A 48 3.19 35.90 10.78
N THR A 49 4.29 36.67 10.78
CA THR A 49 5.22 36.89 9.66
C THR A 49 5.75 35.60 9.00
N LEU A 50 5.82 34.49 9.75
CA LEU A 50 6.30 33.21 9.24
C LEU A 50 5.20 32.40 8.52
N PHE A 51 3.94 32.56 8.93
CA PHE A 51 2.79 31.84 8.38
C PHE A 51 2.08 32.61 7.27
N SER A 52 2.22 33.94 7.21
CA SER A 52 1.65 34.76 6.12
C SER A 52 2.10 34.28 4.73
N TYR A 53 3.38 33.91 4.58
CA TYR A 53 3.92 33.38 3.33
C TYR A 53 3.32 32.02 2.94
N PHE A 54 2.93 31.21 3.93
CA PHE A 54 2.29 29.91 3.71
C PHE A 54 0.83 30.04 3.23
N PHE A 55 0.11 31.03 3.76
CA PHE A 55 -1.26 31.33 3.37
C PHE A 55 -1.35 32.04 2.01
N GLU A 56 -0.43 32.93 1.69
CA GLU A 56 -0.44 33.67 0.41
C GLU A 56 -0.14 32.74 -0.78
N ASN A 57 0.66 31.71 -0.56
CA ASN A 57 1.06 30.77 -1.61
C ASN A 57 0.16 29.52 -1.72
N ASN A 58 -0.98 29.48 -1.00
CA ASN A 58 -1.94 28.37 -0.99
C ASN A 58 -1.29 26.98 -0.83
N ILE A 59 -0.26 26.88 0.02
CA ILE A 59 0.59 25.67 0.10
C ILE A 59 -0.22 24.43 0.51
N PHE A 60 -1.30 24.60 1.28
CA PHE A 60 -2.18 23.50 1.67
C PHE A 60 -2.91 22.87 0.48
N VAL A 61 -3.37 23.70 -0.47
CA VAL A 61 -4.00 23.23 -1.71
C VAL A 61 -2.98 22.47 -2.55
N TRP A 62 -1.78 23.01 -2.72
CA TRP A 62 -0.72 22.35 -3.49
C TRP A 62 -0.25 21.03 -2.87
N MET A 63 -0.16 20.94 -1.54
CA MET A 63 0.21 19.71 -0.83
C MET A 63 -0.84 18.62 -0.98
N LEU A 64 -2.13 18.97 -0.91
CA LEU A 64 -3.20 17.99 -1.06
C LEU A 64 -3.43 17.57 -2.50
N VAL A 65 -3.32 18.50 -3.45
CA VAL A 65 -3.28 18.19 -4.89
C VAL A 65 -2.08 17.32 -5.22
N GLY A 66 -0.91 17.60 -4.65
CA GLY A 66 0.28 16.77 -4.78
C GLY A 66 0.05 15.35 -4.24
N TRP A 67 -0.51 15.22 -3.04
CA TRP A 67 -0.84 13.92 -2.45
C TRP A 67 -1.92 13.16 -3.22
N ALA A 68 -2.95 13.85 -3.71
CA ALA A 68 -3.99 13.28 -4.55
C ALA A 68 -3.43 12.82 -5.90
N CYS A 69 -2.57 13.60 -6.53
CA CYS A 69 -1.85 13.21 -7.74
C CYS A 69 -0.95 12.00 -7.51
N VAL A 70 -0.23 11.93 -6.38
CA VAL A 70 0.58 10.76 -6.03
C VAL A 70 -0.30 9.54 -5.77
N ALA A 71 -1.42 9.68 -5.06
CA ALA A 71 -2.37 8.60 -4.83
C ALA A 71 -3.02 8.12 -6.12
N LEU A 72 -3.35 9.04 -7.03
CA LEU A 72 -3.97 8.76 -8.32
C LEU A 72 -2.97 8.16 -9.30
N ALA A 73 -1.74 8.65 -9.32
CA ALA A 73 -0.62 8.02 -10.03
C ALA A 73 -0.31 6.63 -9.45
N PHE A 74 -0.34 6.45 -8.14
CA PHE A 74 -0.18 5.14 -7.51
C PHE A 74 -1.32 4.19 -7.89
N LEU A 75 -2.55 4.67 -7.95
CA LEU A 75 -3.72 3.88 -8.35
C LEU A 75 -3.71 3.52 -9.85
N LEU A 76 -3.26 4.44 -10.71
CA LEU A 76 -3.10 4.20 -12.15
C LEU A 76 -1.93 3.29 -12.47
N CYS A 77 -0.77 3.51 -11.84
CA CYS A 77 0.44 2.70 -12.03
C CYS A 77 0.37 1.34 -11.33
N ARG A 78 -0.51 1.19 -10.33
CA ARG A 78 -0.81 -0.11 -9.71
C ARG A 78 -2.13 -0.62 -10.26
N PRO A 79 -2.14 -1.20 -11.47
CA PRO A 79 -3.34 -1.78 -12.01
C PRO A 79 -3.85 -2.81 -11.00
N ARG A 80 -5.15 -2.72 -10.71
CA ARG A 80 -5.86 -3.60 -9.79
C ARG A 80 -5.81 -5.03 -10.34
N GLU A 81 -4.71 -5.72 -10.10
CA GLU A 81 -4.46 -7.06 -10.60
C GLU A 81 -3.97 -8.00 -9.50
N GLY A 82 -4.86 -8.90 -9.09
CA GLY A 82 -4.51 -10.31 -9.23
C GLY A 82 -4.08 -11.11 -7.99
N SER A 83 -4.59 -10.80 -6.79
CA SER A 83 -4.45 -11.76 -5.67
C SER A 83 -5.07 -13.13 -6.01
N ARG A 84 -6.14 -13.17 -6.82
CA ARG A 84 -6.77 -14.41 -7.30
C ARG A 84 -5.97 -15.12 -8.40
N THR A 85 -5.37 -14.39 -9.34
CA THR A 85 -4.60 -14.98 -10.47
C THR A 85 -3.23 -15.51 -10.03
N ARG A 86 -2.55 -14.84 -9.10
CA ARG A 86 -1.27 -15.32 -8.53
C ARG A 86 -1.46 -16.61 -7.70
N LEU A 87 -2.59 -16.75 -6.99
CA LEU A 87 -2.91 -17.97 -6.24
C LEU A 87 -3.19 -19.15 -7.17
N ASN A 88 -3.90 -18.92 -8.28
CA ASN A 88 -4.18 -19.95 -9.29
C ASN A 88 -2.90 -20.42 -10.00
N ARG A 89 -2.01 -19.50 -10.42
CA ARG A 89 -0.70 -19.84 -11.02
C ARG A 89 0.14 -20.74 -10.10
N LYS A 90 0.27 -20.36 -8.81
CA LYS A 90 1.03 -21.15 -7.82
C LYS A 90 0.43 -22.56 -7.60
N LYS A 91 -0.90 -22.70 -7.63
CA LYS A 91 -1.57 -24.00 -7.51
C LYS A 91 -1.34 -24.88 -8.76
N VAL A 92 -1.46 -24.31 -9.95
CA VAL A 92 -1.22 -25.00 -11.23
C VAL A 92 0.23 -25.48 -11.34
N ASP A 93 1.21 -24.65 -10.97
CA ASP A 93 2.63 -25.03 -11.00
C ASP A 93 2.95 -26.15 -10.00
N LYS A 94 2.31 -26.16 -8.82
CA LYS A 94 2.48 -27.22 -7.82
C LYS A 94 1.88 -28.55 -8.30
N GLN A 95 0.73 -28.51 -8.99
CA GLN A 95 0.12 -29.70 -9.59
C GLN A 95 0.93 -30.26 -10.77
N ALA A 96 1.47 -29.38 -11.63
CA ALA A 96 2.33 -29.78 -12.76
C ALA A 96 3.63 -30.46 -12.29
N LYS A 97 4.25 -29.96 -11.21
CA LYS A 97 5.44 -30.58 -10.60
C LYS A 97 5.12 -31.96 -10.01
N GLY A 98 4.01 -32.09 -9.27
CA GLY A 98 3.57 -33.37 -8.71
C GLY A 98 3.26 -34.43 -9.77
N ALA A 99 2.68 -34.04 -10.90
CA ALA A 99 2.41 -34.94 -12.02
C ALA A 99 3.69 -35.44 -12.72
N LYS A 100 4.71 -34.57 -12.88
CA LYS A 100 6.02 -34.98 -13.44
C LYS A 100 6.75 -35.97 -12.53
N THR A 101 6.74 -35.74 -11.22
CA THR A 101 7.34 -36.68 -10.24
C THR A 101 6.66 -38.04 -10.25
N ARG A 102 5.32 -38.09 -10.35
CA ARG A 102 4.57 -39.35 -10.46
C ARG A 102 4.91 -40.12 -11.74
N LYS A 103 4.96 -39.44 -12.89
CA LYS A 103 5.31 -40.08 -14.17
C LYS A 103 6.73 -40.67 -14.16
N GLY A 104 7.70 -39.96 -13.56
CA GLY A 104 9.07 -40.48 -13.40
C GLY A 104 9.13 -41.73 -12.52
N ALA A 105 8.42 -41.74 -11.39
CA ALA A 105 8.37 -42.90 -10.50
C ALA A 105 7.72 -44.13 -11.18
N THR A 106 6.68 -43.94 -11.99
CA THR A 106 6.02 -45.05 -12.71
C THR A 106 6.94 -45.67 -13.77
N GLU A 107 7.70 -44.87 -14.51
CA GLU A 107 8.69 -45.37 -15.47
C GLU A 107 9.80 -46.16 -14.79
N VAL A 108 10.34 -45.68 -13.66
CA VAL A 108 11.37 -46.41 -12.90
C VAL A 108 10.85 -47.76 -12.40
N ILE A 109 9.62 -47.82 -11.87
CA ILE A 109 9.02 -49.08 -11.41
C ILE A 109 8.83 -50.07 -12.57
N LYS A 110 8.45 -49.58 -13.76
CA LYS A 110 8.32 -50.42 -14.95
C LYS A 110 9.67 -51.01 -15.36
N GLN A 111 10.74 -50.21 -15.34
CA GLN A 111 12.10 -50.68 -15.63
C GLN A 111 12.59 -51.72 -14.62
N VAL A 112 12.35 -51.51 -13.32
CA VAL A 112 12.73 -52.47 -12.26
C VAL A 112 11.96 -53.79 -12.41
N ARG A 113 10.67 -53.75 -12.75
CA ARG A 113 9.89 -54.99 -12.99
C ARG A 113 10.38 -55.76 -14.21
N VAL A 114 10.74 -55.07 -15.30
CA VAL A 114 11.30 -55.71 -16.50
C VAL A 114 12.66 -56.36 -16.18
N ALA A 115 13.53 -55.65 -15.45
CA ALA A 115 14.81 -56.20 -15.01
C ALA A 115 14.63 -57.40 -14.05
N SER A 116 13.67 -57.34 -13.13
CA SER A 116 13.35 -58.45 -12.21
C SER A 116 12.77 -59.67 -12.91
N ALA A 117 11.93 -59.48 -13.94
CA ALA A 117 11.37 -60.59 -14.71
C ALA A 117 12.43 -61.29 -15.59
N ALA A 118 13.44 -60.55 -16.06
CA ALA A 118 14.58 -61.12 -16.79
C ALA A 118 15.49 -61.95 -15.87
N ALA A 119 15.64 -61.56 -14.61
CA ALA A 119 16.48 -62.27 -13.63
C ALA A 119 15.87 -63.59 -13.12
N SER A 120 14.56 -63.77 -13.21
CA SER A 120 13.87 -65.01 -12.78
C SER A 120 13.67 -66.05 -13.89
N ALA A 121 14.12 -65.75 -15.11
CA ALA A 121 14.02 -66.62 -16.29
C ALA A 121 15.37 -67.27 -16.68
N THR A 122 16.39 -67.13 -15.84
CA THR A 122 17.69 -67.82 -15.93
C THR A 122 17.83 -68.76 -14.75
#